data_AF-A0A3S1CVH5-F1
#
_entry.id   AF-A0A3S1CVH5-F1
#
_cell.length_a   1.000
_cell.length_b   1.000
_cell.length_c   1.000
_cell.angle_alpha   90.00
_cell.angle_beta   90.00
_cell.angle_gamma   90.00
#
_symmetry.space_group_name_H-M   'P 1'
#
loop_
_entity.id
_entity.type
_entity.pdbx_description
1 polymer ?
#
loop_
_entity_poly.entity_id
_entity_poly.type
_entity_poly.pdbx_seq_one_letter_code
_entity_poly.pdbx_strand_id
1 'polypeptide(L)'
;MKTVQLQQAKATLSAIVEAAGNGEPTIITENGRPAAMIVPVDEGRKLYPQDSRRNLADWLLRYPGGIEFERNESPSRDVEF
;
A
#
# COMPACT_ATOMS: atom_id res chain seq x y z
N MET A 1 -18.26 11.06 5.16
CA MET A 1 -18.08 9.67 4.69
C MET A 1 -19.44 8.99 4.68
N LYS A 2 -19.90 8.56 3.51
CA LYS A 2 -21.24 7.98 3.33
C LYS A 2 -21.19 6.48 3.65
N THR A 3 -22.26 5.91 4.16
CA THR A 3 -22.39 4.45 4.38
C THR A 3 -23.60 3.95 3.63
N VAL A 4 -23.45 2.87 2.86
CA VAL A 4 -24.51 2.28 2.04
C VAL A 4 -24.53 0.76 2.17
N GLN A 5 -25.70 0.16 2.11
CA GLN A 5 -25.83 -1.30 2.08
C GLN A 5 -25.44 -1.85 0.70
N LEU A 6 -24.84 -3.05 0.67
CA LEU A 6 -24.37 -3.69 -0.57
C LEU A 6 -25.42 -3.74 -1.69
N GLN A 7 -26.69 -3.99 -1.36
CA GLN A 7 -27.77 -4.00 -2.34
C GLN A 7 -27.96 -2.64 -3.03
N GLN A 8 -27.92 -1.55 -2.26
CA GLN A 8 -28.03 -0.20 -2.81
C GLN A 8 -26.76 0.22 -3.54
N ALA A 9 -25.59 -0.21 -3.07
CA ALA A 9 -24.32 0.03 -3.74
C ALA A 9 -24.30 -0.54 -5.17
N LYS A 10 -24.85 -1.75 -5.38
CA LYS A 10 -24.97 -2.36 -6.71
C LYS A 10 -25.80 -1.52 -7.68
N ALA A 11 -26.89 -0.91 -7.20
CA ALA A 11 -27.77 -0.08 -8.03
C ALA A 11 -27.21 1.33 -8.30
N THR A 12 -26.27 1.81 -7.48
CA THR A 12 -25.78 3.20 -7.51
C THR A 12 -24.26 3.30 -7.67
N LEU A 13 -23.62 2.25 -8.17
CA LEU A 13 -22.16 2.13 -8.20
C LEU A 13 -21.49 3.30 -8.95
N SER A 14 -22.02 3.71 -10.10
CA SER A 14 -21.45 4.82 -10.88
C SER A 14 -21.36 6.12 -10.07
N ALA A 15 -22.41 6.46 -9.32
CA ALA A 15 -22.43 7.64 -8.46
C ALA A 15 -21.46 7.50 -7.27
N ILE A 16 -21.29 6.29 -6.75
CA ILE A 16 -20.32 6.02 -5.67
C ILE A 16 -18.89 6.18 -6.18
N VAL A 17 -18.60 5.72 -7.39
CA VAL A 17 -17.27 5.88 -8.03
C VAL A 17 -16.98 7.35 -8.32
N GLU A 18 -17.97 8.11 -8.83
CA GLU A 18 -17.85 9.54 -9.05
C GLU A 18 -17.57 10.30 -7.75
N ALA A 19 -18.34 10.03 -6.69
CA ALA A 19 -18.11 10.60 -5.36
C ALA A 19 -16.71 10.28 -4.84
N ALA A 20 -16.25 9.03 -4.98
CA ALA A 20 -14.89 8.65 -4.60
C ALA A 20 -13.83 9.41 -5.43
N GLY A 21 -14.05 9.60 -6.73
CA GLY A 21 -13.18 10.43 -7.58
C GLY A 21 -13.09 11.88 -7.13
N ASN A 22 -14.17 12.41 -6.54
CA ASN A 22 -14.22 13.76 -5.96
C ASN A 22 -13.68 13.84 -4.52
N GLY A 23 -13.06 12.77 -4.01
CA GLY A 23 -12.50 12.72 -2.65
C GLY A 23 -13.53 12.42 -1.56
N GLU A 24 -14.73 11.94 -1.92
CA GLU A 24 -15.77 11.56 -0.98
C GLU A 24 -15.85 10.03 -0.80
N PRO A 25 -15.19 9.47 0.22
CA PRO A 25 -15.19 8.02 0.44
C PRO A 25 -16.56 7.50 0.90
N THR A 26 -16.88 6.28 0.45
CA THR A 26 -18.12 5.57 0.78
C THR A 26 -17.84 4.19 1.36
N ILE A 27 -18.39 3.89 2.53
CA ILE A 27 -18.37 2.56 3.15
C ILE A 27 -19.54 1.74 2.61
N ILE A 28 -19.25 0.50 2.20
CA ILE A 28 -20.24 -0.51 1.86
C ILE A 28 -20.40 -1.46 3.03
N THR A 29 -21.65 -1.68 3.46
CA THR A 29 -22.00 -2.65 4.50
C THR A 29 -22.64 -3.91 3.93
N GLU A 30 -22.31 -5.05 4.54
CA GLU A 30 -22.96 -6.33 4.31
C GLU A 30 -23.56 -6.80 5.63
N ASN A 31 -24.87 -7.13 5.62
CA ASN A 31 -25.61 -7.51 6.83
C ASN A 31 -25.43 -6.53 8.01
N GLY A 32 -25.38 -5.22 7.71
CA GLY A 32 -25.24 -4.15 8.69
C GLY A 32 -23.80 -3.91 9.19
N ARG A 33 -22.81 -4.68 8.72
CA ARG A 33 -21.40 -4.52 9.12
C ARG A 33 -20.57 -3.90 8.00
N PRO A 34 -19.63 -2.99 8.29
CA PRO A 34 -18.69 -2.48 7.29
C PRO A 34 -17.92 -3.64 6.64
N ALA A 35 -17.99 -3.74 5.32
CA ALA A 35 -17.35 -4.81 4.56
C ALA A 35 -16.24 -4.26 3.64
N ALA A 36 -16.47 -3.11 3.02
CA ALA A 36 -15.50 -2.47 2.12
C ALA A 36 -15.65 -0.95 2.14
N MET A 37 -14.67 -0.25 1.58
CA MET A 37 -14.73 1.20 1.34
C MET A 37 -14.25 1.48 -0.09
N ILE A 38 -14.96 2.37 -0.78
CA ILE A 38 -14.54 2.90 -2.08
C ILE A 38 -13.90 4.26 -1.83
N VAL A 39 -12.67 4.41 -2.33
CA VAL A 39 -11.80 5.58 -2.19
C VAL A 39 -11.16 5.91 -3.56
N PRO A 40 -10.66 7.14 -3.77
CA PRO A 40 -9.86 7.43 -4.95
C PRO A 40 -8.64 6.49 -5.05
N VAL A 41 -8.26 6.13 -6.27
CA VAL A 41 -7.18 5.16 -6.55
C VAL A 41 -5.86 5.60 -5.92
N ASP A 42 -5.54 6.89 -5.96
CA ASP A 42 -4.27 7.40 -5.44
C ASP A 42 -4.19 7.31 -3.91
N GLU A 43 -5.32 7.46 -3.20
CA GLU A 43 -5.37 7.19 -1.76
C GLU A 43 -5.25 5.69 -1.46
N GLY A 44 -5.90 4.85 -2.27
CA GLY A 44 -5.75 3.39 -2.17
C GLY A 44 -4.31 2.93 -2.36
N ARG A 45 -3.57 3.54 -3.30
CA ARG A 45 -2.15 3.23 -3.58
C ARG A 45 -1.20 3.60 -2.43
N LYS A 46 -1.54 4.60 -1.61
CA LYS A 46 -0.74 4.94 -0.42
C LYS A 46 -0.83 3.84 0.63
N LEU A 47 -2.01 3.25 0.80
CA LEU A 47 -2.27 2.16 1.76
C LEU A 47 -1.79 0.80 1.25
N TYR A 48 -1.97 0.55 -0.05
CA TYR A 48 -1.56 -0.68 -0.72
C TYR A 48 -0.66 -0.34 -1.92
N PRO A 49 0.63 -0.06 -1.67
CA PRO A 49 1.57 0.21 -2.74
C PRO A 49 1.64 -0.99 -3.68
N GLN A 50 1.31 -0.76 -4.95
CA GLN A 50 1.37 -1.81 -5.99
C GLN A 50 2.83 -2.22 -6.27
N ASP A 51 3.78 -1.32 -5.99
CA ASP A 51 5.22 -1.56 -6.05
C ASP A 51 5.76 -2.16 -4.74
N SER A 52 5.03 -3.12 -4.15
CA SER A 52 5.50 -3.90 -2.98
C SER A 52 6.73 -4.78 -3.29
N ARG A 53 7.24 -4.74 -4.53
CA ARG A 53 8.57 -5.21 -4.91
C ARG A 53 9.60 -4.10 -4.95
N ARG A 54 9.65 -3.19 -3.96
CA ARG A 54 10.98 -2.68 -3.60
C ARG A 54 11.68 -3.78 -2.83
N ASN A 55 12.17 -4.78 -3.58
CA ASN A 55 13.03 -5.79 -2.99
C ASN A 55 14.29 -5.06 -2.48
N LEU A 56 14.87 -5.55 -1.40
CA LEU A 56 16.04 -4.90 -0.79
C LEU A 56 17.17 -4.70 -1.81
N ALA A 57 17.34 -5.63 -2.76
CA ALA A 57 18.35 -5.52 -3.81
C ALA A 57 18.10 -4.33 -4.75
N ASP A 58 16.87 -4.11 -5.23
CA ASP A 58 16.50 -2.95 -6.07
C ASP A 58 16.72 -1.63 -5.33
N TRP A 59 16.52 -1.62 -4.01
CA TRP A 59 16.81 -0.46 -3.18
C TRP A 59 18.31 -0.21 -3.05
N LEU A 60 19.11 -1.26 -2.78
CA LEU A 60 20.57 -1.17 -2.71
C LEU A 60 21.19 -0.76 -4.05
N LEU A 61 20.65 -1.23 -5.17
CA LEU A 61 21.12 -0.87 -6.52
C LEU A 61 20.87 0.60 -6.88
N ARG A 62 19.97 1.31 -6.19
CA ARG A 62 19.75 2.76 -6.37
C ARG A 62 20.76 3.62 -5.62
N TYR A 63 21.64 3.02 -4.82
CA TYR A 63 22.67 3.75 -4.10
C TYR A 63 23.62 4.44 -5.08
N PRO A 64 23.76 5.78 -5.05
CA PRO A 64 24.52 6.54 -6.04
C PRO A 64 26.05 6.38 -5.90
N GLY A 65 26.53 5.55 -4.98
CA GLY A 65 27.95 5.47 -4.62
C GLY A 65 28.39 6.66 -3.77
N GLY A 66 29.71 6.87 -3.68
CA GLY A 66 30.31 8.05 -3.06
C GLY A 66 30.72 7.91 -1.59
N ILE A 67 30.56 6.72 -0.99
CA ILE A 67 31.14 6.37 0.30
C ILE A 67 32.02 5.15 0.10
N GLU A 68 33.30 5.29 0.41
CA GLU A 68 34.21 4.17 0.56
C GLU A 68 34.18 3.70 2.01
N PHE A 69 33.93 2.41 2.21
CA PHE A 69 33.97 1.79 3.52
C PHE A 69 35.26 0.98 3.63
N GLU A 70 35.99 1.13 4.74
CA GLU A 70 37.06 0.19 5.07
C GLU A 70 36.45 -1.17 5.37
N ARG A 71 36.98 -2.22 4.71
CA ARG A 71 36.53 -3.58 4.92
C ARG A 71 37.00 -4.05 6.29
N ASN A 72 36.07 -4.44 7.15
CA ASN A 72 36.41 -5.12 8.39
C ASN A 72 36.87 -6.55 8.08
N GLU A 73 38.16 -6.83 8.30
CA GLU A 73 38.75 -8.15 8.12
C GLU A 73 38.59 -9.06 9.35
N SER A 74 38.04 -8.53 10.44
CA SER A 74 37.81 -9.31 11.66
C SER A 74 36.85 -10.47 11.37
N PRO A 75 37.16 -11.68 11.84
CA PRO A 75 36.30 -12.82 11.60
C PRO A 75 34.95 -12.65 12.32
N SER A 76 33.87 -13.19 11.74
CA SER A 76 32.54 -13.12 12.37
C SER A 76 32.46 -13.91 13.68
N ARG A 77 33.36 -14.86 13.88
CA ARG A 77 33.50 -15.70 15.07
C ARG A 77 34.94 -16.19 15.18
N ASP A 78 35.36 -16.55 16.37
CA ASP A 78 36.64 -17.24 16.58
C ASP A 78 36.59 -18.64 15.95
N VAL A 79 37.67 -19.04 15.28
CA VAL A 79 37.83 -20.36 14.66
C VAL A 79 39.12 -20.98 15.16
N GLU A 80 39.04 -22.16 15.77
CA GLU A 80 40.22 -22.97 16.11
C GLU A 80 40.59 -23.82 14.88
N PHE A 81 41.86 -23.76 14.45
CA PHE A 81 42.41 -24.48 13.29
C PHE A 81 43.21 -25.71 13.73
#